data_AF-A0A519V4K0-F1
#
_entry.id   AF-A0A519V4K0-F1
#
_cell.length_a   1.000
_cell.length_b   1.000
_cell.length_c   1.000
_cell.angle_alpha   90.00
_cell.angle_beta   90.00
_cell.angle_gamma   90.00
#
_symmetry.space_group_name_H-M   'P 1'
#
loop_
_entity.id
_entity.type
_entity.pdbx_description
1 polymer ?
#
loop_
_entity_poly.entity_id
_entity_poly.type
_entity_poly.pdbx_seq_one_letter_code
_entity_poly.pdbx_strand_id
1 'polypeptide(L)' 'MQNFTVSLVQPDLHWQQPATNRALLTELLESALDSTGMADLIVLPEMFTTGFTMDAPTHAEPT' A
#
# COMPACT_ATOMS: atom_id res chain seq x y z
N MET A 1 -23.48 -5.30 -18.29
CA MET A 1 -22.60 -5.57 -17.13
C MET A 1 -21.44 -4.61 -17.24
N GLN A 2 -21.08 -3.94 -16.15
CA GLN A 2 -19.90 -3.08 -16.12
C GLN A 2 -18.69 -3.94 -15.74
N ASN A 3 -17.54 -3.67 -16.37
CA ASN A 3 -16.28 -4.27 -15.95
C ASN A 3 -15.90 -3.70 -14.57
N PHE A 4 -15.43 -4.57 -13.67
CA PHE A 4 -14.92 -4.20 -12.36
C PHE A 4 -13.45 -4.59 -12.28
N THR A 5 -12.58 -3.60 -12.09
CA THR A 5 -11.13 -3.77 -12.14
C THR A 5 -10.57 -3.79 -10.72
N VAL A 6 -9.82 -4.85 -10.39
CA VAL A 6 -9.13 -4.98 -9.10
C VAL A 6 -7.63 -4.95 -9.33
N SER A 7 -6.95 -4.08 -8.58
CA SER A 7 -5.48 -4.01 -8.54
C SER A 7 -4.95 -4.55 -7.22
N LEU A 8 -3.93 -5.40 -7.30
CA LEU A 8 -3.25 -5.98 -6.13
C LEU A 8 -1.87 -5.34 -5.99
N VAL A 9 -1.55 -4.81 -4.81
CA VAL A 9 -0.24 -4.21 -4.52
C VAL A 9 0.61 -5.23 -3.77
N GLN A 10 1.64 -5.77 -4.42
CA GLN A 10 2.52 -6.81 -3.86
C GLN A 10 4.00 -6.40 -3.93
N PRO A 11 4.46 -5.53 -3.02
CA PRO A 11 5.86 -5.14 -2.92
C PRO A 11 6.70 -6.24 -2.28
N ASP A 12 8.01 -6.22 -2.55
CA ASP A 12 9.00 -6.93 -1.73
C ASP A 12 9.31 -6.07 -0.50
N LEU A 13 8.82 -6.51 0.67
CA LEU A 13 8.80 -5.70 1.88
C LEU A 13 10.11 -5.76 2.64
N HIS A 14 10.54 -4.60 3.14
CA HIS A 14 11.72 -4.48 3.97
C HIS A 14 11.35 -4.66 5.44
N TRP A 15 11.84 -5.75 6.05
CA TRP A 15 11.60 -6.04 7.48
C TRP A 15 12.01 -4.87 8.37
N GLN A 16 11.11 -4.45 9.28
CA GLN A 16 11.32 -3.37 10.26
C GLN A 16 11.75 -2.01 9.68
N GLN A 17 11.47 -1.75 8.40
CA GLN A 17 11.79 -0.48 7.74
C GLN A 17 10.52 0.23 7.25
N PRO A 18 9.71 0.79 8.18
CA PRO A 18 8.40 1.33 7.85
C PRO A 18 8.46 2.53 6.91
N ALA A 19 9.47 3.40 7.04
CA ALA A 19 9.65 4.53 6.12
C ALA A 19 9.91 4.07 4.68
N THR A 20 10.81 3.10 4.51
CA THR A 20 11.12 2.51 3.19
C THR A 20 9.90 1.83 2.58
N ASN A 21 9.16 1.05 3.37
CA ASN A 21 7.94 0.39 2.89
C ASN A 21 6.87 1.41 2.47
N ARG A 22 6.65 2.49 3.26
CA ARG A 22 5.69 3.54 2.91
C ARG A 22 6.07 4.26 1.61
N ALA A 23 7.36 4.56 1.41
CA ALA A 23 7.83 5.17 0.17
C ALA A 23 7.59 4.26 -1.04
N LEU A 24 7.96 2.98 -0.94
CA LEU A 24 7.73 1.97 -1.98
C LEU A 24 6.23 1.83 -2.33
N LEU A 25 5.39 1.77 -1.31
CA LEU A 25 3.95 1.67 -1.49
C LEU A 25 3.34 2.93 -2.12
N THR A 26 3.88 4.11 -1.80
CA THR A 26 3.42 5.38 -2.40
C THR A 26 3.68 5.39 -3.90
N GLU A 27 4.89 5.03 -4.33
CA GLU A 27 5.26 4.95 -5.74
C GLU A 27 4.38 3.94 -6.52
N LEU A 28 4.12 2.77 -5.92
CA LEU A 28 3.25 1.76 -6.53
C LEU A 28 1.79 2.23 -6.67
N LEU A 29 1.29 2.97 -5.68
CA LEU A 29 -0.06 3.53 -5.71
C LEU A 29 -0.19 4.65 -6.74
N GLU A 30 0.77 5.57 -6.80
CA GLU A 30 0.81 6.63 -7.81
C GLU A 30 0.81 6.03 -9.22
N SER A 31 1.67 5.03 -9.48
CA SER A 31 1.70 4.33 -10.77
C SER A 31 0.37 3.64 -11.10
N ALA A 32 -0.28 3.01 -10.12
CA ALA A 32 -1.57 2.34 -10.32
C ALA A 32 -2.69 3.34 -10.63
N LEU A 33 -2.69 4.52 -9.99
CA LEU A 33 -3.70 5.57 -10.17
C LEU A 33 -3.51 6.37 -11.46
N ASP A 34 -2.26 6.55 -11.91
CA ASP A 34 -1.93 7.27 -13.15
C ASP A 34 -2.19 6.43 -14.42
N SER A 35 -2.26 5.10 -14.29
CA SER A 35 -2.58 4.22 -15.40
C SER A 35 -4.04 4.43 -15.85
N THR A 36 -4.25 4.68 -17.14
CA THR A 36 -5.55 4.96 -17.75
C THR A 36 -6.48 3.75 -17.64
N GLY A 37 -7.24 3.71 -16.55
CA GLY A 37 -8.15 2.61 -16.21
C GLY A 37 -8.22 2.47 -14.69
N MET A 38 -8.76 3.49 -14.02
CA MET A 38 -8.83 3.56 -12.56
C MET A 38 -9.39 2.26 -11.99
N ALA A 39 -8.60 1.60 -11.13
CA ALA A 39 -9.06 0.43 -10.40
C ALA A 39 -10.25 0.80 -9.53
N ASP A 40 -11.32 0.00 -9.59
CA ASP A 40 -12.49 0.17 -8.72
C ASP A 40 -12.16 -0.26 -7.27
N LEU A 41 -11.19 -1.16 -7.12
CA LEU A 41 -10.68 -1.64 -5.83
C LEU A 41 -9.16 -1.84 -5.90
N ILE A 42 -8.45 -1.28 -4.91
CA ILE A 42 -7.04 -1.57 -4.66
C ILE A 42 -6.93 -2.36 -3.36
N VAL A 43 -6.28 -3.52 -3.43
CA VAL A 43 -6.01 -4.35 -2.24
C VAL A 43 -4.55 -4.15 -1.83
N LEU A 44 -4.39 -3.69 -0.59
CA LEU A 44 -3.10 -3.48 0.04
C LEU A 44 -2.72 -4.68 0.91
N PRO A 45 -1.42 -4.95 1.10
CA PRO A 45 -0.98 -6.04 1.95
C PRO A 45 -1.18 -5.70 3.45
N GLU A 46 -1.23 -6.74 4.28
CA GLU A 46 -1.50 -6.67 5.73
C GLU A 46 -0.53 -5.71 6.46
N MET A 47 -0.89 -5.04 7.55
CA MET A 47 0.03 -4.13 8.28
C MET A 47 0.59 -2.94 7.47
N PHE A 48 0.00 -2.61 6.32
CA PHE A 48 0.34 -1.42 5.52
C PHE A 48 0.37 -0.14 6.36
N THR A 49 -0.60 0.05 7.25
CA THR A 49 -0.76 1.26 8.07
C THR A 49 0.40 1.49 9.03
N THR A 50 1.12 0.44 9.42
CA THR A 50 2.31 0.53 10.27
C THR A 50 3.61 0.41 9.47
N GLY A 51 3.55 0.13 8.17
CA GLY A 51 4.73 -0.12 7.33
C GLY A 51 5.41 -1.46 7.66
N PHE A 52 4.66 -2.48 8.06
CA PHE A 52 5.17 -3.84 8.38
C PHE A 52 6.18 -3.87 9.53
N THR A 53 5.97 -3.01 10.52
CA THR A 53 6.66 -3.07 11.80
C THR A 53 5.80 -3.76 12.86
N MET A 54 6.44 -4.59 13.70
CA MET A 54 5.81 -5.18 14.88
C MET A 54 5.63 -4.17 16.02
N ASP A 55 6.25 -3.00 15.93
CA ASP A 55 6.08 -1.90 16.88
C ASP A 55 4.96 -0.95 16.43
N ALA A 56 3.76 -1.50 16.29
CA ALA A 56 2.57 -0.77 15.86
C ALA A 56 2.24 0.48 16.71
N PRO A 57 2.38 0.47 18.06
CA PRO A 57 2.03 1.63 18.88
C PRO A 57 2.87 2.88 18.60
N THR A 58 4.14 2.73 18.21
CA THR A 58 5.03 3.87 17.95
C THR A 58 4.93 4.40 16.52
N HIS A 59 4.33 3.62 15.61
CA HIS A 59 4.23 3.94 14.17
C HIS A 59 2.79 4.15 13.69
N ALA A 60 1.81 4.13 14.60
CA ALA A 60 0.43 4.46 14.31
C ALA A 60 0.26 5.96 14.01
N GLU A 61 -0.78 6.26 13.24
CA GLU A 61 -1.17 7.64 12.93
C GLU A 61 -1.56 8.37 14.23
N PRO A 62 -1.15 9.63 14.44
CA PRO A 62 -1.57 10.39 15.61
C PRO A 62 -3.09 10.59 15.63
N THR A 63 -3.70 10.38 16.79
CA THR A 63 -5.13 10.65 17.07
C THR A 63 -5.42 12.13 17.25
#